data_AF-A0A6A7LVT5-F1
#
_entry.id   AF-A0A6A7LVT5-F1
#
_cell.length_a   1.000
_cell.length_b   1.000
_cell.length_c   1.000
_cell.angle_alpha   90.00
_cell.angle_beta   90.00
_cell.angle_gamma   90.00
#
_symmetry.space_group_name_H-M   'P 1'
#
loop_
_entity.id
_entity.type
_entity.pdbx_description
1 polymer ?
#
loop_
_entity_poly.entity_id
_entity_poly.type
_entity_poly.pdbx_seq_one_letter_code
_entity_poly.pdbx_strand_id
1 'polypeptide(L)'
;MMTQAKASEQGIELAFADGCTGTISFSDIPEIGSLSNLDDLDLPNPYEVVLRNRCGETVELPWDFVRHYCDSSYRPRIEQLAASGRSSLGDRIRRLRESARMTQEELARAAGSGRVTLVRIENGDRSPRYDTLTALGKTLGHTPADPLA
;
A
#
# COMPACT_ATOMS: atom_id res chain seq x y z
N MET A 1 5.80 -23.23 -2.14
CA MET A 1 4.79 -23.90 -1.32
C MET A 1 5.14 -23.67 0.13
N MET A 2 4.18 -23.28 0.94
CA MET A 2 4.33 -23.11 2.38
C MET A 2 4.39 -24.47 3.06
N THR A 3 5.29 -24.59 4.04
CA THR A 3 5.52 -25.83 4.79
C THR A 3 5.21 -25.66 6.28
N GLN A 4 5.21 -24.43 6.78
CA GLN A 4 4.90 -24.12 8.16
C GLN A 4 4.36 -22.70 8.28
N ALA A 5 3.44 -22.51 9.22
CA ALA A 5 2.96 -21.21 9.66
C ALA A 5 2.81 -21.24 11.20
N LYS A 6 3.25 -20.18 11.87
CA LYS A 6 3.21 -20.07 13.33
C LYS A 6 3.02 -18.62 13.77
N ALA A 7 2.22 -18.39 14.81
CA ALA A 7 2.12 -17.07 15.42
C ALA A 7 3.22 -16.85 16.46
N SER A 8 3.76 -15.63 16.49
CA SER A 8 4.70 -15.15 17.51
C SER A 8 4.35 -13.71 17.92
N GLU A 9 5.08 -13.14 18.89
CA GLU A 9 4.87 -11.74 19.30
C GLU A 9 5.17 -10.74 18.17
N GLN A 10 5.99 -11.14 17.19
CA GLN A 10 6.39 -10.30 16.07
C GLN A 10 5.41 -10.35 14.89
N GLY A 11 4.49 -11.33 14.87
CA GLY A 11 3.57 -11.53 13.76
C GLY A 11 3.29 -13.00 13.44
N ILE A 12 2.97 -13.26 12.18
CA ILE A 12 2.83 -14.61 11.64
C ILE A 12 4.14 -14.99 10.93
N GLU A 13 4.83 -15.99 11.44
CA GLU A 13 6.06 -16.55 10.87
C GLU A 13 5.72 -17.69 9.90
N LEU A 14 6.30 -17.66 8.71
CA LEU A 14 6.03 -18.63 7.66
C LEU A 14 7.32 -19.20 7.10
N ALA A 15 7.28 -20.48 6.72
CA ALA A 15 8.37 -21.17 6.06
C ALA A 15 7.90 -21.81 4.74
N PHE A 16 8.79 -21.86 3.77
CA PHE A 16 8.57 -22.41 2.45
C PHE A 16 9.50 -23.61 2.19
N ALA A 17 9.10 -24.48 1.27
CA ALA A 17 9.83 -25.70 0.93
C ALA A 17 11.23 -25.44 0.33
N ASP A 18 11.48 -24.25 -0.19
CA ASP A 18 12.79 -23.80 -0.71
C ASP A 18 13.70 -23.25 0.40
N GLY A 19 13.26 -23.30 1.66
CA GLY A 19 14.00 -22.78 2.81
C GLY A 19 13.79 -21.30 3.08
N CYS A 20 12.99 -20.58 2.26
CA CYS A 20 12.62 -19.20 2.53
C CYS A 20 11.75 -19.11 3.78
N THR A 21 12.03 -18.13 4.65
CA THR A 21 11.22 -17.78 5.81
C THR A 21 10.88 -16.30 5.81
N GLY A 22 9.76 -15.93 6.44
CA GLY A 22 9.35 -14.54 6.56
C GLY A 22 8.33 -14.34 7.66
N THR A 23 8.13 -13.09 8.05
CA THR A 23 7.21 -12.71 9.12
C THR A 23 6.29 -11.60 8.65
N ILE A 24 4.98 -11.83 8.77
CA ILE A 24 3.95 -10.82 8.51
C ILE A 24 3.59 -10.15 9.83
N SER A 25 3.82 -8.85 9.95
CA SER A 25 3.43 -8.09 11.14
C SER A 25 1.90 -8.05 11.26
N PHE A 26 1.37 -8.07 12.49
CA PHE A 26 -0.06 -7.88 12.70
C PHE A 26 -0.58 -6.51 12.23
N SER A 27 0.30 -5.50 12.12
CA SER A 27 -0.06 -4.21 11.50
C SER A 27 -0.45 -4.33 10.02
N ASP A 28 0.07 -5.37 9.35
CA ASP A 28 -0.17 -5.62 7.93
C ASP A 28 -1.37 -6.57 7.71
N ILE A 29 -1.98 -7.05 8.81
CA ILE A 29 -3.19 -7.89 8.84
C ILE A 29 -4.23 -7.20 9.74
N PRO A 30 -4.86 -6.11 9.28
CA PRO A 30 -5.69 -5.24 10.12
C PRO A 30 -6.89 -5.96 10.77
N GLU A 31 -7.39 -7.03 10.17
CA GLU A 31 -8.49 -7.88 10.68
C GLU A 31 -8.09 -8.68 11.92
N ILE A 32 -6.80 -8.96 12.09
CA ILE A 32 -6.24 -9.55 13.31
C ILE A 32 -5.73 -8.42 14.22
N GLY A 33 -4.86 -7.56 13.69
CA GLY A 33 -4.32 -6.36 14.36
C GLY A 33 -3.32 -6.63 15.50
N SER A 34 -3.47 -7.74 16.25
CA SER A 34 -2.52 -8.18 17.28
C SER A 34 -2.66 -9.67 17.60
N LEU A 35 -1.61 -10.23 18.23
CA LEU A 35 -1.62 -11.62 18.71
C LEU A 35 -2.78 -11.91 19.68
N SER A 36 -3.20 -10.94 20.50
CA SER A 36 -4.29 -11.13 21.45
C SER A 36 -5.65 -11.33 20.80
N ASN A 37 -5.82 -10.89 19.56
CA ASN A 37 -7.06 -11.05 18.81
C ASN A 37 -7.07 -12.29 17.93
N LEU A 38 -5.91 -12.93 17.73
CA LEU A 38 -5.81 -14.20 17.04
C LEU A 38 -6.42 -15.30 17.92
N ASP A 39 -7.41 -16.00 17.36
CA ASP A 39 -8.04 -17.18 17.96
C ASP A 39 -7.42 -18.46 17.41
N ASP A 40 -7.21 -18.52 16.10
CA ASP A 40 -6.74 -19.72 15.41
C ASP A 40 -5.85 -19.39 14.21
N LEU A 41 -4.96 -20.31 13.89
CA LEU A 41 -4.10 -20.25 12.70
C LEU A 41 -4.01 -21.66 12.12
N ASP A 42 -4.44 -21.78 10.87
CA ASP A 42 -4.40 -23.03 10.13
C ASP A 42 -3.63 -22.87 8.82
N LEU A 43 -3.00 -23.95 8.40
CA LEU A 43 -2.36 -24.09 7.08
C LEU A 43 -3.05 -25.27 6.38
N PRO A 44 -4.32 -25.09 5.95
CA PRO A 44 -5.13 -26.20 5.43
C PRO A 44 -4.52 -26.81 4.16
N ASN A 45 -3.73 -26.02 3.43
CA ASN A 45 -3.00 -26.47 2.26
C ASN A 45 -1.70 -25.65 2.07
N PRO A 46 -0.75 -26.11 1.23
CA PRO A 46 0.52 -25.44 1.01
C PRO A 46 0.46 -24.08 0.29
N TYR A 47 -0.73 -23.61 -0.07
CA TYR A 47 -0.96 -22.40 -0.85
C TYR A 47 -1.73 -21.32 -0.10
N GLU A 48 -2.17 -21.60 1.13
CA GLU A 48 -3.04 -20.69 1.87
C GLU A 48 -2.88 -20.87 3.39
N VAL A 49 -2.74 -19.75 4.09
CA VAL A 49 -2.78 -19.68 5.56
C VAL A 49 -4.09 -19.03 5.95
N VAL A 50 -4.80 -19.61 6.90
CA VAL A 50 -6.10 -19.13 7.35
C VAL A 50 -5.96 -18.69 8.80
N LEU A 51 -6.25 -17.43 9.07
CA LEU A 51 -6.24 -16.86 10.42
C LEU A 51 -7.67 -16.60 10.86
N ARG A 52 -8.03 -16.98 12.09
CA ARG A 52 -9.33 -16.63 12.68
C ARG A 52 -9.12 -15.68 13.84
N ASN A 53 -9.90 -14.61 13.89
CA ASN A 53 -9.92 -13.72 15.05
C ASN A 53 -10.96 -14.17 16.10
N ARG A 54 -10.89 -13.60 17.30
CA ARG A 54 -11.82 -13.89 18.40
C ARG A 54 -13.27 -13.50 18.14
N CYS A 55 -13.52 -12.64 17.17
CA CYS A 55 -14.87 -12.29 16.73
C CYS A 55 -15.44 -13.32 15.75
N GLY A 56 -14.65 -14.32 15.33
CA GLY A 56 -15.01 -15.34 14.37
C GLY A 56 -14.78 -14.95 12.91
N GLU A 57 -14.18 -13.79 12.64
CA GLU A 57 -13.80 -13.40 11.27
C GLU A 57 -12.56 -14.18 10.84
N THR A 58 -12.54 -14.56 9.56
CA THR A 58 -11.47 -15.36 8.96
C THR A 58 -10.76 -14.54 7.89
N VAL A 59 -9.43 -14.61 7.91
CA VAL A 59 -8.53 -13.98 6.95
C VAL A 59 -7.78 -15.07 6.23
N GLU A 60 -7.94 -15.11 4.91
CA GLU A 60 -7.20 -15.99 4.02
C GLU A 60 -5.96 -15.24 3.50
N LEU A 61 -4.79 -15.84 3.69
CA LEU A 61 -3.52 -15.31 3.23
C LEU A 61 -2.93 -16.26 2.17
N PRO A 62 -3.11 -15.93 0.88
CA PRO A 62 -2.54 -16.70 -0.22
C PRO A 62 -1.01 -16.71 -0.19
N TRP A 63 -0.41 -17.81 -0.65
CA TRP A 63 1.04 -18.02 -0.59
C TRP A 63 1.87 -16.97 -1.33
N ASP A 64 1.33 -16.36 -2.40
CA ASP A 64 2.00 -15.32 -3.18
C ASP A 64 2.06 -13.99 -2.41
N PHE A 65 0.98 -13.65 -1.71
CA PHE A 65 0.95 -12.55 -0.74
C PHE A 65 1.92 -12.82 0.41
N VAL A 66 1.91 -14.02 0.99
CA VAL A 66 2.83 -14.40 2.07
C VAL A 66 4.30 -14.33 1.60
N ARG A 67 4.57 -14.83 0.39
CA ARG A 67 5.92 -14.88 -0.20
C ARG A 67 6.58 -13.50 -0.24
N HIS A 68 5.77 -12.45 -0.38
CA HIS A 68 6.21 -11.05 -0.31
C HIS A 68 7.03 -10.74 0.94
N TYR A 69 6.69 -11.35 2.07
CA TYR A 69 7.33 -11.11 3.37
C TYR A 69 8.56 -11.99 3.60
N CYS A 70 8.79 -12.98 2.74
CA CYS A 70 9.95 -13.87 2.81
C CYS A 70 11.12 -13.42 1.93
N ASP A 71 10.83 -12.68 0.85
CA ASP A 71 11.86 -12.06 0.04
C ASP A 71 12.29 -10.73 0.69
N SER A 72 13.38 -10.77 1.46
CA SER A 72 14.06 -9.59 2.03
C SER A 72 14.41 -8.50 1.01
N SER A 73 14.31 -8.79 -0.28
CA SER A 73 14.50 -7.86 -1.40
C SER A 73 13.21 -7.21 -1.93
N TYR A 74 12.01 -7.69 -1.53
CA TYR A 74 10.74 -7.25 -2.13
C TYR A 74 10.10 -6.07 -1.39
N ARG A 75 10.16 -6.02 -0.05
CA ARG A 75 9.73 -4.84 0.74
C ARG A 75 10.44 -3.55 0.29
N PRO A 76 11.78 -3.50 0.18
CA PRO A 76 12.47 -2.31 -0.31
C PRO A 76 12.05 -1.96 -1.73
N ARG A 77 11.86 -2.96 -2.61
CA ARG A 77 11.52 -2.72 -4.01
C ARG A 77 10.12 -2.16 -4.18
N ILE A 78 9.13 -2.63 -3.43
CA ILE A 78 7.76 -2.09 -3.49
C ILE A 78 7.65 -0.74 -2.80
N GLU A 79 8.32 -0.54 -1.65
CA GLU A 79 8.39 0.79 -1.02
C GLU A 79 9.10 1.78 -1.94
N GLN A 80 10.18 1.37 -2.62
CA GLN A 80 10.85 2.15 -3.67
C GLN A 80 9.93 2.38 -4.86
N LEU A 81 9.20 1.37 -5.35
CA LEU A 81 8.28 1.53 -6.48
C LEU A 81 7.13 2.49 -6.14
N ALA A 82 6.59 2.41 -4.92
CA ALA A 82 5.57 3.31 -4.41
C ALA A 82 6.13 4.73 -4.18
N ALA A 83 7.39 4.86 -3.72
CA ALA A 83 8.07 6.15 -3.62
C ALA A 83 8.32 6.76 -5.01
N SER A 84 8.89 5.99 -5.94
CA SER A 84 9.11 6.40 -7.32
C SER A 84 7.79 6.74 -8.03
N GLY A 85 6.73 5.98 -7.79
CA GLY A 85 5.39 6.25 -8.31
C GLY A 85 4.80 7.54 -7.76
N ARG A 86 4.95 7.80 -6.45
CA ARG A 86 4.55 9.07 -5.83
C ARG A 86 5.32 10.26 -6.40
N SER A 87 6.63 10.16 -6.52
CA SER A 87 7.46 11.22 -7.11
C SER A 87 7.10 11.48 -8.57
N SER A 88 6.92 10.42 -9.38
CA SER A 88 6.51 10.53 -10.78
C SER A 88 5.15 11.24 -10.94
N LEU A 89 4.17 10.86 -10.11
CA LEU A 89 2.85 11.51 -10.07
C LEU A 89 2.98 12.99 -9.67
N GLY A 90 3.72 13.27 -8.60
CA GLY A 90 3.97 14.63 -8.11
C GLY A 90 4.61 15.52 -9.16
N ASP A 91 5.62 15.02 -9.86
CA ASP A 91 6.28 15.73 -10.96
C ASP A 91 5.33 15.99 -12.13
N ARG A 92 4.44 15.04 -12.46
CA ARG A 92 3.44 15.26 -13.51
C ARG A 92 2.45 16.35 -13.11
N ILE A 93 1.94 16.33 -11.87
CA ILE A 93 1.05 17.38 -11.36
C ILE A 93 1.76 18.75 -11.41
N ARG A 94 3.02 18.82 -10.99
CA ARG A 94 3.84 20.04 -11.05
C ARG A 94 3.96 20.57 -12.47
N ARG A 95 4.34 19.71 -13.43
CA ARG A 95 4.48 20.10 -14.85
C ARG A 95 3.18 20.63 -15.43
N LEU A 96 2.06 19.96 -15.15
CA LEU A 96 0.75 20.40 -15.62
C LEU A 96 0.36 21.75 -15.00
N ARG A 97 0.58 21.92 -13.70
CA ARG A 97 0.35 23.19 -13.00
C ARG A 97 1.15 24.34 -13.61
N GLU A 98 2.43 24.11 -13.87
CA GLU A 98 3.34 25.10 -14.45
C GLU A 98 2.95 25.44 -15.89
N SER A 99 2.52 24.44 -16.67
CA SER A 99 2.00 24.66 -18.03
C SER A 99 0.71 25.50 -18.04
N ALA A 100 -0.13 25.33 -17.00
CA ALA A 100 -1.31 26.16 -16.75
C ALA A 100 -0.97 27.52 -16.11
N ARG A 101 0.32 27.83 -15.86
CA ARG A 101 0.81 29.06 -15.22
C ARG A 101 0.21 29.34 -13.84
N MET A 102 -0.13 28.28 -13.10
CA MET A 102 -0.68 28.39 -11.75
C MET A 102 0.40 28.27 -10.68
N THR A 103 0.26 29.02 -9.61
CA THR A 103 0.97 28.78 -8.35
C THR A 103 0.38 27.56 -7.62
N GLN A 104 1.13 27.01 -6.66
CA GLN A 104 0.62 25.91 -5.82
C GLN A 104 -0.62 26.34 -5.02
N GLU A 105 -0.68 27.59 -4.56
CA GLU A 105 -1.85 28.12 -3.84
C GLU A 105 -3.09 28.16 -4.76
N GLU A 106 -2.93 28.61 -6.00
CA GLU A 106 -4.04 28.70 -6.97
C GLU A 106 -4.56 27.31 -7.36
N LEU A 107 -3.68 26.36 -7.65
CA LEU A 107 -4.11 24.99 -7.98
C LEU A 107 -4.79 24.33 -6.78
N ALA A 108 -4.19 24.45 -5.59
CA ALA A 108 -4.77 23.87 -4.39
C ALA A 108 -6.17 24.43 -4.12
N ARG A 109 -6.34 25.76 -4.20
CA ARG A 109 -7.63 26.43 -4.03
C ARG A 109 -8.66 25.98 -5.08
N ALA A 110 -8.26 25.93 -6.34
CA ALA A 110 -9.16 25.53 -7.42
C ALA A 110 -9.56 24.05 -7.35
N ALA A 111 -8.71 23.19 -6.79
CA ALA A 111 -8.99 21.77 -6.56
C ALA A 111 -9.62 21.46 -5.19
N GLY A 112 -9.93 22.47 -4.36
CA GLY A 112 -10.49 22.27 -3.02
C GLY A 112 -9.53 21.55 -2.06
N SER A 113 -8.23 21.69 -2.26
CA SER A 113 -7.16 21.10 -1.45
C SER A 113 -6.39 22.18 -0.68
N GLY A 114 -5.68 21.79 0.38
CA GLY A 114 -4.79 22.71 1.10
C GLY A 114 -3.44 22.83 0.40
N ARG A 115 -2.86 24.05 0.35
CA ARG A 115 -1.54 24.29 -0.27
C ARG A 115 -0.45 23.34 0.25
N VAL A 116 -0.38 23.13 1.56
CA VAL A 116 0.59 22.19 2.18
C VAL A 116 0.41 20.76 1.67
N THR A 117 -0.84 20.34 1.47
CA THR A 117 -1.15 19.02 0.90
C THR A 117 -0.66 18.93 -0.53
N LEU A 118 -0.88 19.97 -1.35
CA LEU A 118 -0.38 19.99 -2.72
C LEU A 118 1.15 19.95 -2.78
N VAL A 119 1.86 20.71 -1.94
CA VAL A 119 3.33 20.68 -1.85
C VAL A 119 3.83 19.26 -1.58
N ARG A 120 3.25 18.56 -0.60
CA ARG A 120 3.64 17.19 -0.25
C ARG A 120 3.31 16.19 -1.36
N ILE A 121 2.25 16.42 -2.12
CA ILE A 121 1.93 15.60 -3.30
C ILE A 121 2.96 15.84 -4.40
N GLU A 122 3.24 17.10 -4.75
CA GLU A 122 4.23 17.44 -5.81
C GLU A 122 5.65 16.95 -5.47
N ASN A 123 5.99 16.87 -4.18
CA ASN A 123 7.29 16.34 -3.74
C ASN A 123 7.34 14.80 -3.66
N GLY A 124 6.21 14.10 -3.83
CA GLY A 124 6.13 12.65 -3.63
C GLY A 124 6.10 12.20 -2.15
N ASP A 125 6.08 13.14 -1.22
CA ASP A 125 6.00 12.88 0.23
C ASP A 125 4.68 12.21 0.62
N ARG A 126 3.63 12.39 -0.20
CA ARG A 126 2.29 11.88 0.09
C ARG A 126 1.52 11.50 -1.17
N SER A 127 0.92 10.31 -1.17
CA SER A 127 -0.10 9.95 -2.18
C SER A 127 -1.39 10.73 -1.95
N PRO A 128 -1.97 11.37 -2.98
CA PRO A 128 -3.31 11.94 -2.88
C PRO A 128 -4.35 10.82 -2.72
N ARG A 129 -5.45 11.12 -2.02
CA ARG A 129 -6.66 10.27 -2.09
C ARG A 129 -7.26 10.37 -3.50
N TYR A 130 -8.06 9.38 -3.88
CA TYR A 130 -8.72 9.35 -5.19
C TYR A 130 -9.48 10.64 -5.50
N ASP A 131 -10.26 11.17 -4.54
CA ASP A 131 -11.02 12.40 -4.72
C ASP A 131 -10.12 13.62 -4.97
N THR A 132 -9.01 13.73 -4.23
CA THR A 132 -8.01 14.79 -4.39
C THR A 132 -7.34 14.70 -5.76
N LEU A 133 -6.94 13.50 -6.17
CA LEU A 133 -6.33 13.28 -7.49
C LEU A 133 -7.30 13.64 -8.61
N THR A 134 -8.57 13.25 -8.47
CA THR A 134 -9.63 13.56 -9.42
C THR A 134 -9.90 15.06 -9.51
N ALA A 135 -9.95 15.76 -8.37
CA ALA A 135 -10.13 17.20 -8.33
C ALA A 135 -8.96 17.94 -9.01
N LEU A 136 -7.71 17.56 -8.68
CA LEU A 136 -6.52 18.11 -9.31
C LEU A 136 -6.52 17.87 -10.82
N GLY A 137 -6.84 16.65 -11.25
CA GLY A 137 -6.96 16.30 -12.67
C GLY A 137 -7.97 17.21 -13.37
N LYS A 138 -9.20 17.30 -12.85
CA LYS A 138 -10.26 18.14 -13.43
C LYS A 138 -9.84 19.61 -13.54
N THR A 139 -9.23 20.16 -12.51
CA THR A 139 -8.72 21.55 -12.53
C THR A 139 -7.64 21.76 -13.60
N LEU A 140 -6.82 20.74 -13.85
CA LEU A 140 -5.77 20.75 -14.86
C LEU A 140 -6.26 20.31 -16.25
N GLY A 141 -7.56 20.04 -16.43
CA GLY A 141 -8.12 19.62 -17.72
C GLY A 141 -7.93 18.15 -18.07
N HIS A 142 -7.63 17.30 -17.09
CA HIS A 142 -7.44 15.85 -17.26
C HIS A 142 -8.49 15.04 -16.49
N THR A 143 -9.05 14.01 -17.12
CA THR A 143 -9.96 13.06 -16.44
C THR A 143 -9.21 11.82 -15.93
N PRO A 144 -9.63 11.21 -14.79
CA PRO A 144 -9.02 9.99 -14.26
C PRO A 144 -9.13 8.75 -15.16
N ALA A 145 -9.90 8.84 -16.26
CA ALA A 145 -10.08 7.77 -17.24
C ALA A 145 -8.95 7.67 -18.27
N ASP A 146 -7.93 8.53 -18.17
CA ASP A 146 -6.77 8.48 -19.06
C ASP A 146 -5.50 8.16 -18.24
N PRO A 147 -5.01 6.90 -18.27
CA PRO A 147 -3.76 6.57 -17.63
C PRO A 147 -2.63 7.18 -18.46
N LEU A 148 -2.28 8.42 -18.12
CA LEU A 148 -0.97 9.00 -18.39
C LEU A 148 -0.51 8.96 -19.87
N ALA A 149 -1.26 9.58 -20.80
CA ALA A 149 -0.64 10.07 -22.03
C ALA A 149 0.34 11.23 -21.76
#